data_AF-A0A6V8PHR3-F1
#
_entry.id   AF-A0A6V8PHR3-F1
#
_cell.length_a   1.000
_cell.length_b   1.000
_cell.length_c   1.000
_cell.angle_alpha   90.00
_cell.angle_beta   90.00
_cell.angle_gamma   90.00
#
_symmetry.space_group_name_H-M   'P 1'
#
loop_
_entity.id
_entity.type
_entity.pdbx_description
1 polymer ?
#
loop_
_entity_poly.entity_id
_entity_poly.type
_entity_poly.pdbx_seq_one_letter_code
_entity_poly.pdbx_strand_id
1 'polypeptide(L)'
;VGVVIEMTDEGKLLGHIAMGHQMVAEKINEIEFFPADLRTHLLHILLSHHGQKEWGSPRCPQTLEAFLVYHADTRHAGIGSFNLLMDESPNSDWSRYARNFERRVYLKFVSDQP
;
A
#
# COMPACT_ATOMS: atom_id res chain seq x y z
N VAL A 1 16.13 18.13 1.90
CA VAL A 1 15.75 18.07 0.46
C VAL A 1 15.11 16.72 0.25
N GLY A 2 13.80 16.66 0.05
CA GLY A 2 13.13 15.39 -0.22
C GLY A 2 13.58 14.86 -1.57
N VAL A 3 13.99 13.60 -1.63
CA VAL A 3 14.26 12.93 -2.91
C VAL A 3 12.93 12.85 -3.64
N VAL A 4 12.77 13.67 -4.68
CA VAL A 4 11.66 13.50 -5.61
C VAL A 4 12.03 12.30 -6.47
N ILE A 5 11.39 11.17 -6.23
CA ILE A 5 11.50 10.01 -7.11
C ILE A 5 10.68 10.36 -8.36
N GLU A 6 11.37 10.82 -9.41
CA GLU A 6 10.71 11.03 -10.69
C GLU A 6 10.32 9.70 -11.32
N MET A 7 9.06 9.57 -11.71
CA MET A 7 8.59 8.42 -12.48
C MET A 7 9.12 8.50 -13.90
N THR A 8 9.71 7.40 -14.37
CA THR A 8 10.05 7.20 -15.78
C THR A 8 8.79 7.20 -16.65
N ASP A 9 8.95 7.43 -17.95
CA ASP A 9 7.82 7.34 -18.88
C ASP A 9 7.17 5.96 -18.87
N GLU A 10 7.98 4.91 -18.76
CA GLU A 10 7.50 3.54 -18.56
C GLU A 10 6.66 3.41 -17.28
N GLY A 11 7.14 3.96 -16.16
CA GLY A 11 6.39 3.98 -14.89
C GLY A 11 5.04 4.70 -14.98
N LYS A 12 4.96 5.78 -15.76
CA LYS A 12 3.72 6.52 -16.00
C LYS A 12 2.76 5.77 -16.91
N LEU A 13 3.27 5.08 -17.93
CA LEU A 13 2.47 4.40 -18.95
C LEU A 13 2.01 3.00 -18.52
N LEU A 14 2.90 2.22 -17.90
CA LEU A 14 2.63 0.83 -17.50
C LEU A 14 2.13 0.71 -16.05
N GLY A 15 2.55 1.62 -15.18
CA GLY A 15 2.20 1.61 -13.76
C GLY A 15 2.97 0.56 -12.95
N HIS A 16 3.08 0.80 -11.63
CA HIS A 16 3.90 -0.01 -10.74
C HIS A 16 3.40 -1.45 -10.58
N ILE A 17 2.10 -1.69 -10.70
CA ILE A 17 1.52 -3.04 -10.54
C ILE A 17 1.97 -3.96 -11.68
N ALA A 18 1.85 -3.50 -12.93
CA ALA A 18 2.23 -4.28 -14.11
C ALA A 18 3.74 -4.52 -14.14
N MET A 19 4.53 -3.46 -13.89
CA MET A 19 5.99 -3.56 -13.83
C MET A 19 6.45 -4.49 -12.69
N GLY A 20 5.89 -4.34 -11.49
CA GLY A 20 6.23 -5.19 -10.34
C GLY A 20 5.87 -6.66 -10.57
N HIS A 21 4.71 -6.93 -11.17
CA HIS A 21 4.33 -8.27 -11.60
C HIS A 21 5.35 -8.86 -12.59
N GLN A 22 5.74 -8.09 -13.61
CA GLN A 22 6.72 -8.53 -14.61
C GLN A 22 8.08 -8.83 -13.97
N MET A 23 8.62 -7.91 -13.16
CA MET A 23 9.91 -8.09 -12.49
C MET A 23 9.94 -9.36 -11.64
N VAL A 24 8.88 -9.60 -10.86
CA VAL A 24 8.81 -10.81 -10.02
C VAL A 24 8.62 -12.07 -10.86
N ALA A 25 7.80 -12.02 -11.92
CA ALA A 25 7.62 -13.15 -12.82
C ALA A 25 8.94 -13.54 -13.54
N GLU A 26 9.71 -12.56 -14.00
CA GLU A 26 11.04 -12.76 -14.57
C GLU A 26 11.99 -13.39 -13.56
N LYS A 27 12.02 -12.87 -12.32
CA LYS A 27 12.89 -13.41 -11.28
C LYS A 27 12.54 -14.85 -10.89
N ILE A 28 11.25 -15.19 -10.86
CA ILE A 28 10.79 -16.56 -10.63
C ILE A 28 11.29 -17.50 -11.73
N ASN A 29 11.31 -17.06 -12.99
CA ASN A 29 11.76 -17.88 -14.11
C ASN A 29 13.28 -18.19 -14.06
N GLU A 30 14.06 -17.42 -13.30
CA GLU A 30 15.49 -17.67 -13.07
C GLU A 30 15.74 -18.74 -11.99
N ILE A 31 14.71 -19.14 -11.23
CA ILE A 31 14.84 -20.11 -10.13
C ILE A 31 14.43 -21.50 -10.64
N GLU A 32 15.40 -22.41 -10.66
CA GLU A 32 15.14 -23.80 -11.07
C GLU A 32 14.14 -24.48 -10.13
N PHE A 33 13.19 -25.23 -10.71
CA PHE A 33 12.14 -25.96 -10.00
C PHE A 33 11.25 -25.09 -9.09
N PHE A 34 11.05 -23.81 -9.41
CA PHE A 34 10.14 -22.96 -8.64
C PHE A 34 8.70 -23.53 -8.66
N PRO A 35 8.02 -23.71 -7.51
CA PRO A 35 6.70 -24.31 -7.47
C PRO A 35 5.65 -23.49 -8.23
N ALA A 36 4.93 -24.12 -9.16
CA ALA A 36 3.96 -23.45 -10.03
C ALA A 36 2.79 -22.82 -9.24
N ASP A 37 2.33 -23.48 -8.18
CA ASP A 37 1.25 -22.99 -7.33
C ASP A 37 1.70 -21.74 -6.55
N LEU A 38 2.92 -21.77 -6.00
CA LEU A 38 3.50 -20.63 -5.31
C LEU A 38 3.69 -19.44 -6.26
N ARG A 39 4.11 -19.70 -7.51
CA ARG A 39 4.24 -18.66 -8.55
C ARG A 39 2.90 -17.98 -8.77
N THR A 40 1.85 -18.78 -8.96
CA THR A 40 0.50 -18.27 -9.21
C THR A 40 -0.02 -17.46 -8.01
N HIS A 41 0.18 -17.95 -6.78
CA HIS A 41 -0.22 -17.24 -5.57
C HIS A 41 0.53 -15.91 -5.39
N LEU A 42 1.86 -15.88 -5.56
CA LEU A 42 2.65 -14.67 -5.43
C LEU A 42 2.25 -13.60 -6.46
N LEU A 43 2.10 -14.00 -7.73
CA LEU A 43 1.69 -13.07 -8.78
C LEU A 43 0.26 -12.57 -8.56
N HIS A 44 -0.64 -13.40 -8.02
CA HIS A 44 -1.99 -12.96 -7.65
C HIS A 44 -1.98 -11.93 -6.52
N ILE A 45 -1.16 -12.12 -5.49
CA ILE A 45 -0.97 -11.14 -4.41
C ILE A 45 -0.55 -9.79 -5.00
N LEU A 46 0.46 -9.78 -5.88
CA LEU A 46 0.94 -8.54 -6.52
C LEU A 46 -0.15 -7.89 -7.39
N LEU A 47 -0.93 -8.67 -8.13
CA LEU A 47 -1.99 -8.12 -8.99
C LEU A 47 -3.21 -7.63 -8.21
N SER A 48 -3.39 -8.05 -6.96
CA SER A 48 -4.60 -7.77 -6.19
C SER A 48 -4.38 -6.94 -4.92
N HIS A 49 -3.15 -6.54 -4.61
CA HIS A 49 -2.84 -5.81 -3.37
C HIS A 49 -3.54 -4.45 -3.22
N HIS A 50 -4.10 -3.86 -4.29
CA HIS A 50 -4.91 -2.63 -4.21
C HIS A 50 -6.37 -2.91 -3.83
N GLY A 51 -6.75 -4.17 -3.69
CA GLY A 51 -8.09 -4.56 -3.28
C GLY A 51 -9.07 -4.52 -4.45
N GLN A 52 -9.99 -3.55 -4.44
CA GLN A 52 -11.09 -3.47 -5.40
C GLN A 52 -10.66 -2.85 -6.73
N LYS A 53 -11.41 -3.14 -7.81
CA LYS A 53 -11.13 -2.59 -9.14
C LYS A 53 -11.31 -1.07 -9.18
N GLU A 54 -12.26 -0.58 -8.40
CA GLU A 54 -12.58 0.83 -8.19
C GLU A 54 -11.42 1.60 -7.54
N TRP A 55 -10.48 0.90 -6.88
CA TRP A 55 -9.27 1.46 -6.30
C TRP A 55 -8.02 1.25 -7.16
N GLY A 56 -8.20 0.87 -8.44
CA GLY A 56 -7.11 0.68 -9.39
C GLY A 56 -6.49 -0.71 -9.37
N SER A 57 -7.06 -1.66 -8.62
CA SER A 57 -6.57 -3.04 -8.61
C SER A 57 -6.97 -3.80 -9.90
N PRO A 58 -6.03 -4.42 -10.65
CA PRO A 58 -6.37 -5.28 -11.78
C PRO A 58 -7.31 -6.44 -11.42
N ARG A 59 -7.17 -6.98 -10.20
CA ARG A 59 -7.98 -8.09 -9.66
C ARG A 59 -8.30 -7.88 -8.20
N CYS A 60 -9.44 -8.43 -7.75
CA CYS A 60 -9.73 -8.50 -6.33
C CYS A 60 -8.87 -9.58 -5.64
N PRO A 61 -8.54 -9.43 -4.34
CA PRO A 61 -7.96 -10.50 -3.56
C PRO A 61 -8.86 -11.74 -3.58
N GLN A 62 -8.28 -12.91 -3.82
CA GLN A 62 -9.01 -14.20 -3.92
C GLN A 62 -8.37 -15.31 -3.10
N THR A 63 -7.29 -14.98 -2.40
CA THR A 63 -6.63 -15.86 -1.42
C THR A 63 -6.55 -15.13 -0.08
N LEU A 64 -6.37 -15.88 1.00
CA LEU A 64 -6.24 -15.30 2.34
C LEU A 64 -5.02 -14.38 2.42
N GLU A 65 -3.90 -14.79 1.83
CA GLU A 65 -2.66 -14.03 1.81
C GLU A 65 -2.82 -12.73 1.04
N ALA A 66 -3.45 -12.76 -0.14
CA ALA A 66 -3.71 -11.55 -0.92
C ALA A 66 -4.64 -10.59 -0.16
N PHE A 67 -5.65 -11.12 0.52
CA PHE A 67 -6.57 -10.33 1.33
C PHE A 67 -5.84 -9.64 2.49
N LEU A 68 -4.96 -10.37 3.19
CA LEU A 68 -4.14 -9.83 4.27
C LEU A 68 -3.18 -8.75 3.78
N VAL A 69 -2.50 -8.97 2.65
CA VAL A 69 -1.57 -8.01 2.06
C VAL A 69 -2.28 -6.72 1.66
N TYR A 70 -3.43 -6.81 0.98
CA TYR A 70 -4.24 -5.65 0.64
C TYR A 70 -4.64 -4.82 1.88
N HIS A 71 -5.09 -5.49 2.93
CA HIS A 71 -5.44 -4.80 4.17
C HIS A 71 -4.22 -4.20 4.87
N ALA A 72 -3.09 -4.90 4.91
CA ALA A 72 -1.87 -4.35 5.48
C ALA A 72 -1.44 -3.06 4.76
N ASP A 73 -1.43 -3.08 3.42
CA ASP A 73 -1.03 -1.94 2.58
C ASP A 73 -1.96 -0.74 2.77
N THR A 74 -3.28 -0.98 2.71
CA THR A 74 -4.29 0.07 2.88
C THR A 74 -4.24 0.70 4.28
N ARG A 75 -4.02 -0.12 5.32
CA ARG A 75 -3.94 0.38 6.69
C ARG A 75 -2.64 1.13 6.95
N HIS A 76 -1.54 0.71 6.33
CA HIS A 76 -0.27 1.43 6.40
C HIS A 76 -0.39 2.87 5.86
N ALA A 77 -1.06 3.06 4.72
CA ALA A 77 -1.32 4.40 4.17
C ALA A 77 -2.12 5.31 5.13
N GLY A 78 -3.13 4.74 5.80
CA GLY A 78 -3.88 5.45 6.85
C GLY A 78 -3.00 5.85 8.03
N ILE A 79 -2.14 4.94 8.52
CA ILE A 79 -1.21 5.23 9.62
C ILE A 79 -0.21 6.33 9.23
N GLY A 80 0.35 6.27 8.02
CA GLY A 80 1.25 7.30 7.51
C GLY A 80 0.58 8.69 7.46
N SER A 81 -0.69 8.72 7.05
CA SER A 81 -1.48 9.96 7.07
C SER A 81 -1.72 10.50 8.48
N PHE A 82 -1.94 9.63 9.47
CA PHE A 82 -2.04 10.02 10.87
C PHE A 82 -0.73 10.62 11.39
N ASN A 83 0.40 9.97 11.11
CA ASN A 83 1.73 10.45 11.53
C ASN A 83 2.01 11.85 10.95
N LEU A 84 1.71 12.08 9.67
CA LEU A 84 1.86 13.39 9.05
C LEU A 84 1.00 14.46 9.75
N LEU A 85 -0.24 14.14 10.10
CA LEU A 85 -1.13 15.07 10.81
C LEU A 85 -0.61 15.40 12.21
N MET A 86 0.01 14.44 12.91
CA MET A 86 0.67 14.68 14.19
C MET A 86 1.85 15.64 14.04
N ASP A 87 2.69 15.43 13.02
CA ASP A 87 3.87 16.28 12.73
C ASP A 87 3.47 17.71 12.35
N GLU A 88 2.38 17.89 11.60
CA GLU A 88 1.85 19.20 11.20
C GLU A 88 1.16 19.97 12.35
N SER A 89 0.76 19.28 13.42
CA SER A 89 -0.06 19.83 14.51
C SER A 89 0.58 19.64 15.90
N PRO A 90 1.86 19.98 16.12
CA PRO A 90 2.61 19.57 17.31
C PRO A 90 2.08 20.13 18.64
N ASN A 91 1.34 21.25 18.60
CA ASN A 91 0.78 21.93 19.77
C ASN A 91 -0.76 21.89 19.79
N SER A 92 -1.39 20.96 19.07
CA SER A 92 -2.84 20.84 19.00
C SER A 92 -3.28 19.40 19.24
N ASP A 93 -4.36 19.25 20.00
CA ASP A 93 -4.94 17.94 20.31
C ASP A 93 -5.76 17.39 19.14
N TRP A 94 -6.15 18.27 18.21
CA TRP A 94 -6.92 17.96 17.03
C TRP A 94 -6.21 18.39 15.76
N SER A 95 -6.36 17.59 14.71
CA SER A 95 -5.93 17.98 13.36
C SER A 95 -6.84 19.06 12.77
N ARG A 96 -6.36 19.71 11.70
CA ARG A 96 -7.26 20.33 10.70
C ARG A 96 -8.17 19.28 10.07
N TYR A 97 -9.21 19.71 9.35
CA TYR A 97 -10.10 18.77 8.66
C TYR A 97 -9.30 17.91 7.66
N ALA A 98 -9.21 16.61 7.91
CA ALA A 98 -8.44 15.67 7.11
C ALA A 98 -9.37 15.04 6.07
N ARG A 99 -9.17 15.37 4.80
CA ARG A 99 -10.06 14.94 3.70
C ARG A 99 -10.11 13.43 3.53
N ASN A 100 -8.95 12.77 3.61
CA ASN A 100 -8.82 11.31 3.53
C ASN A 100 -9.55 10.56 4.65
N PHE A 101 -9.84 11.23 5.77
CA PHE A 101 -10.64 10.68 6.87
C PHE A 101 -12.06 11.27 6.94
N GLU A 102 -12.37 12.29 6.16
CA GLU A 102 -13.64 13.03 6.18
C GLU A 102 -14.02 13.56 7.58
N ARG A 103 -13.02 13.85 8.41
CA ARG A 103 -13.22 14.32 9.79
C ARG A 103 -11.97 15.04 10.29
N ARG A 104 -12.10 15.70 11.44
CA ARG A 104 -10.92 16.03 12.27
C ARG A 104 -10.57 14.81 13.08
N VAL A 105 -9.28 14.53 13.23
CA VAL A 105 -8.80 13.41 14.04
C VAL A 105 -8.17 13.93 15.33
N TYR A 106 -8.38 13.20 16.42
CA TYR A 106 -7.74 13.46 17.70
C TYR A 106 -6.34 12.85 17.68
N LEU A 107 -5.33 13.62 18.07
CA LEU A 107 -3.92 13.31 17.83
C LEU A 107 -3.17 12.85 19.09
N LYS A 108 -3.75 13.04 20.27
CA LYS A 108 -3.15 12.55 21.52
C LYS A 108 -3.47 11.08 21.70
N PHE A 109 -2.43 10.30 22.00
CA PHE A 109 -2.63 9.00 22.59
C PHE A 109 -3.22 9.18 23.99
N VAL A 110 -4.12 8.27 24.37
CA VAL A 110 -4.46 8.11 25.77
C VAL A 110 -3.17 7.65 26.44
N SER A 111 -2.48 8.57 27.10
CA SER A 111 -1.42 8.16 28.02
C SER A 111 -2.12 7.34 29.09
N ASP A 112 -1.73 6.08 29.26
CA ASP A 112 -1.98 5.38 30.51
C ASP A 112 -1.37 6.24 31.62
N GLN A 113 -2.21 7.07 32.24
CA GLN A 113 -1.95 7.56 33.58
C GLN A 113 -2.44 6.45 34.51
N PRO A 114 -1.68 6.12 35.56
CA PRO A 114 -2.04 5.07 36.51
C PRO A 114 -3.41 5.29 37.16
#